data_AF-A0A928ZAI6-F1
#
_entry.id   AF-A0A928ZAI6-F1
#
_cell.length_a   1.000
_cell.length_b   1.000
_cell.length_c   1.000
_cell.angle_alpha   90.00
_cell.angle_beta   90.00
_cell.angle_gamma   90.00
#
_symmetry.space_group_name_H-M   'P 1'
#
loop_
_entity.id
_entity.type
_entity.pdbx_description
1 polymer ?
#
loop_
_entity_poly.entity_id
_entity_poly.type
_entity_poly.pdbx_seq_one_letter_code
_entity_poly.pdbx_strand_id
1 'polypeptide(L)'
;MNSGQIYIVYVFLLSIAWFCLNKTFKFNNFVGGVLVGITASLRPPFVLLFIPFLISRRYSFLLGGLAGILFNLSLSFAVVDLFIWQKYLLAMFGMTGYINLSTFSPEQITIPRLDIVYPKVVEGFDFAIRNPLEAHLDNTSLYDVLNAIDIPNKRDILIAGFIITIVFFLLFSLKYLLKNRDLKSTFLFGVLICLICEFFIPVGRYSYYDVQMLLPLLILINQASVMKLISSRLIIFLLSGMLLGMGCFAWVPRFLFFSTYLITFYVFTSSLVFLKQEAKFETKSSQLSVAD
;
A
#
# COMPACT_ATOMS: atom_id res chain seq x y z
N MET A 1 18.18 9.98 7.34
CA MET A 1 17.26 8.84 7.59
C MET A 1 16.94 8.22 6.24
N ASN A 2 17.26 6.95 6.01
CA ASN A 2 17.07 6.31 4.71
C ASN A 2 15.57 6.11 4.46
N SER A 3 14.97 6.92 3.59
CA SER A 3 13.52 6.99 3.35
C SER A 3 12.87 5.64 2.99
N GLY A 4 13.64 4.65 2.51
CA GLY A 4 13.16 3.30 2.20
C GLY A 4 12.85 2.42 3.43
N GLN A 5 13.43 2.71 4.60
CA GLN A 5 13.30 1.83 5.79
C GLN A 5 11.89 1.84 6.39
N ILE A 6 11.14 2.94 6.24
CA ILE A 6 9.79 3.06 6.82
C ILE A 6 8.78 2.12 6.14
N TYR A 7 9.02 1.71 4.89
CA TYR A 7 8.16 0.79 4.15
C TYR A 7 8.18 -0.61 4.74
N ILE A 8 9.34 -1.03 5.24
CA ILE A 8 9.51 -2.30 5.96
C ILE A 8 8.68 -2.28 7.24
N VAL A 9 8.63 -1.15 7.95
CA VAL A 9 7.79 -0.99 9.14
C VAL A 9 6.31 -1.14 8.80
N TYR A 10 5.85 -0.56 7.68
CA TYR A 10 4.46 -0.73 7.24
C TYR A 10 4.14 -2.21 6.93
N VAL A 11 5.01 -2.90 6.19
CA VAL A 11 4.84 -4.33 5.88
C VAL A 11 4.87 -5.17 7.15
N PHE A 12 5.74 -4.85 8.09
CA PHE A 12 5.83 -5.53 9.37
C PHE A 12 4.55 -5.38 10.19
N LEU A 13 4.03 -4.15 10.36
CA LEU A 13 2.78 -3.90 11.08
C LEU A 13 1.59 -4.63 10.44
N LEU A 14 1.47 -4.59 9.10
CA LEU A 14 0.42 -5.30 8.38
C LEU A 14 0.59 -6.83 8.45
N SER A 15 1.83 -7.33 8.50
CA SER A 15 2.12 -8.76 8.68
C SER A 15 1.73 -9.23 10.08
N ILE A 16 1.96 -8.42 11.12
CA ILE A 16 1.47 -8.72 12.47
C ILE A 16 -0.05 -8.65 12.50
N ALA A 17 -0.68 -7.65 11.86
CA ALA A 17 -2.13 -7.58 11.76
C ALA A 17 -2.71 -8.84 11.11
N TRP A 18 -2.12 -9.27 10.00
CA TRP A 18 -2.43 -10.52 9.32
C TRP A 18 -2.27 -11.75 10.22
N PHE A 19 -1.15 -11.82 10.94
CA PHE A 19 -0.88 -12.90 11.89
C PHE A 19 -1.93 -12.95 13.00
N CYS A 20 -2.29 -11.80 13.59
CA CYS A 20 -3.33 -11.69 14.61
C CYS A 20 -4.67 -12.20 14.10
N LEU A 21 -5.08 -11.81 12.89
CA LEU A 21 -6.33 -12.28 12.27
C LEU A 21 -6.38 -13.81 12.07
N ASN A 22 -5.22 -14.46 11.94
CA ASN A 22 -5.12 -15.92 11.80
C ASN A 22 -5.11 -16.67 13.14
N LYS A 23 -5.04 -15.99 14.27
CA LYS A 23 -5.05 -16.61 15.60
C LYS A 23 -6.48 -16.67 16.17
N THR A 24 -6.71 -17.62 17.07
CA THR A 24 -8.04 -17.94 17.61
C THR A 24 -8.41 -17.19 18.91
N PHE A 25 -7.64 -16.16 19.31
CA PHE A 25 -7.93 -15.42 20.54
C PHE A 25 -9.10 -14.44 20.36
N LYS A 26 -9.86 -14.18 21.43
CA LYS A 26 -11.13 -13.42 21.44
C LYS A 26 -11.04 -12.03 20.81
N PHE A 27 -9.89 -11.36 20.93
CA PHE A 27 -9.66 -9.99 20.46
C PHE A 27 -8.84 -9.90 19.17
N ASN A 28 -8.69 -11.01 18.44
CA ASN A 28 -7.89 -11.08 17.21
C ASN A 28 -8.23 -10.00 16.18
N ASN A 29 -9.51 -9.80 15.91
CA ASN A 29 -10.01 -8.81 14.97
C ASN A 29 -9.73 -7.38 15.45
N PHE A 30 -9.93 -7.13 16.74
CA PHE A 30 -9.68 -5.81 17.32
C PHE A 30 -8.19 -5.45 17.28
N VAL A 31 -7.31 -6.35 17.72
CA VAL A 31 -5.86 -6.14 17.72
C VAL A 31 -5.32 -5.99 16.29
N GLY A 32 -5.79 -6.83 15.36
CA GLY A 32 -5.45 -6.68 13.94
C GLY A 32 -5.89 -5.32 13.37
N GLY A 33 -7.09 -4.87 13.77
CA GLY A 33 -7.59 -3.54 13.46
C GLY A 33 -6.69 -2.43 14.00
N VAL A 34 -6.29 -2.49 15.28
CA VAL A 34 -5.39 -1.51 15.91
C VAL A 34 -4.10 -1.35 15.14
N LEU A 35 -3.44 -2.45 14.76
CA LEU A 35 -2.19 -2.43 14.00
C LEU A 35 -2.36 -1.80 12.62
N VAL A 36 -3.47 -2.10 11.93
CA VAL A 36 -3.80 -1.47 10.65
C VAL A 36 -4.13 0.02 10.83
N GLY A 37 -4.80 0.39 11.92
CA GLY A 37 -5.07 1.78 12.28
C GLY A 37 -3.80 2.60 12.51
N ILE A 38 -2.84 2.03 13.25
CA ILE A 38 -1.51 2.63 13.42
C ILE A 38 -0.86 2.81 12.05
N THR A 39 -0.87 1.76 11.20
CA THR A 39 -0.32 1.85 9.84
C THR A 39 -0.99 2.94 9.01
N ALA A 40 -2.32 3.05 9.06
CA ALA A 40 -3.11 4.06 8.35
C ALA A 40 -2.82 5.49 8.82
N SER A 41 -2.55 5.68 10.11
CA SER A 41 -2.15 6.99 10.62
C SER A 41 -0.72 7.38 10.21
N LEU A 42 0.19 6.41 10.10
CA LEU A 42 1.54 6.64 9.58
C LEU A 42 1.56 6.84 8.07
N ARG A 43 0.56 6.30 7.37
CA ARG A 43 0.42 6.39 5.92
C ARG A 43 -1.06 6.41 5.50
N PRO A 44 -1.62 7.61 5.28
CA PRO A 44 -3.05 7.81 5.06
C PRO A 44 -3.72 6.94 4.00
N PRO A 45 -3.09 6.58 2.86
CA PRO A 45 -3.70 5.69 1.88
C PRO A 45 -4.17 4.34 2.43
N PHE A 46 -3.56 3.84 3.51
CA PHE A 46 -3.99 2.59 4.16
C PHE A 46 -5.34 2.70 4.87
N VAL A 47 -5.93 3.90 5.03
CA VAL A 47 -7.33 4.04 5.46
C VAL A 47 -8.29 3.29 4.53
N LEU A 48 -7.96 3.17 3.24
CA LEU A 48 -8.79 2.46 2.27
C LEU A 48 -8.92 0.96 2.58
N LEU A 49 -8.01 0.40 3.41
CA LEU A 49 -8.06 -0.99 3.85
C LEU A 49 -9.32 -1.28 4.68
N PHE A 50 -9.90 -0.27 5.32
CA PHE A 50 -11.13 -0.42 6.09
C PHE A 50 -12.39 -0.57 5.22
N ILE A 51 -12.33 -0.23 3.93
CA ILE A 51 -13.50 -0.27 3.03
C ILE A 51 -14.08 -1.70 2.92
N PRO A 52 -13.30 -2.76 2.62
CA PRO A 52 -13.83 -4.13 2.58
C PRO A 52 -14.38 -4.61 3.93
N PHE A 53 -13.75 -4.22 5.04
CA PHE A 53 -14.20 -4.59 6.38
C PHE A 53 -15.51 -3.91 6.76
N LEU A 54 -15.75 -2.70 6.27
CA LEU A 54 -17.03 -2.00 6.40
C LEU A 54 -18.14 -2.75 5.65
N ILE A 55 -17.85 -3.16 4.41
CA ILE A 55 -18.79 -3.93 3.57
C ILE A 55 -19.13 -5.28 4.22
N SER A 56 -18.12 -6.01 4.71
CA SER A 56 -18.28 -7.30 5.40
C SER A 56 -18.77 -7.15 6.85
N ARG A 57 -19.13 -5.95 7.30
CA ARG A 57 -19.68 -5.62 8.63
C ARG A 57 -18.82 -6.12 9.81
N ARG A 58 -17.49 -6.06 9.66
CA ARG A 58 -16.53 -6.52 10.67
C ARG A 58 -16.21 -5.40 11.67
N TYR A 59 -17.22 -4.98 12.44
CA TYR A 59 -17.12 -3.81 13.32
C TYR A 59 -16.01 -3.89 14.37
N SER A 60 -15.71 -5.08 14.91
CA SER A 60 -14.60 -5.24 15.86
C SER A 60 -13.24 -4.83 15.27
N PHE A 61 -13.00 -5.12 13.99
CA PHE A 61 -11.80 -4.70 13.28
C PHE A 61 -11.80 -3.19 13.02
N LEU A 62 -12.94 -2.62 12.64
CA LEU A 62 -13.08 -1.18 12.40
C LEU A 62 -12.88 -0.35 13.67
N LEU A 63 -13.44 -0.80 14.79
CA LEU A 63 -13.24 -0.17 16.10
C LEU A 63 -11.77 -0.26 16.54
N GLY A 64 -11.13 -1.40 16.30
CA GLY A 64 -9.68 -1.55 16.48
C GLY A 64 -8.92 -0.54 15.63
N GLY A 65 -9.26 -0.41 14.35
CA GLY A 65 -8.69 0.57 13.42
C GLY A 65 -8.78 2.00 13.93
N LEU A 66 -9.98 2.42 14.34
CA LEU A 66 -10.21 3.74 14.91
C LEU A 66 -9.37 3.96 16.17
N ALA A 67 -9.35 2.97 17.08
CA ALA A 67 -8.54 3.04 18.29
C ALA A 67 -7.04 3.16 17.98
N GLY A 68 -6.54 2.43 16.97
CA GLY A 68 -5.14 2.51 16.52
C GLY A 68 -4.78 3.87 15.93
N ILE A 69 -5.66 4.45 15.10
CA ILE A 69 -5.47 5.80 14.55
C ILE A 69 -5.42 6.83 15.69
N LEU A 70 -6.41 6.81 16.58
CA LEU A 70 -6.48 7.73 17.71
C LEU A 70 -5.28 7.57 18.63
N PHE A 71 -4.89 6.33 18.96
CA PHE A 71 -3.73 6.04 19.79
C PHE A 71 -2.45 6.63 19.20
N ASN A 72 -2.17 6.41 17.91
CA ASN A 72 -0.95 6.92 17.29
C ASN A 72 -0.96 8.44 17.14
N LEU A 73 -2.12 9.05 16.86
CA LEU A 73 -2.26 10.50 16.84
C LEU A 73 -2.04 11.10 18.23
N SER A 74 -2.66 10.55 19.27
CA SER A 74 -2.47 10.98 20.66
C SER A 74 -1.02 10.80 21.12
N LEU A 75 -0.38 9.68 20.76
CA LEU A 75 1.02 9.46 21.05
C LEU A 75 1.91 10.49 20.35
N SER A 76 1.62 10.81 19.09
CA SER A 76 2.32 11.86 18.37
C SER A 76 2.18 13.23 19.06
N PHE A 77 0.98 13.63 19.49
CA PHE A 77 0.79 14.86 20.26
C PHE A 77 1.48 14.85 21.62
N ALA A 78 1.62 13.69 22.26
CA ALA A 78 2.30 13.56 23.56
C ALA A 78 3.82 13.64 23.43
N VAL A 79 4.38 13.15 22.32
CA VAL A 79 5.83 13.11 22.07
C VAL A 79 6.31 14.38 21.36
N VAL A 80 5.45 14.99 20.55
CA VAL A 80 5.80 16.08 19.63
C VAL A 80 4.94 17.29 19.91
N ASP A 81 5.57 18.46 20.10
CA ASP A 81 4.89 19.71 20.38
C ASP A 81 3.86 20.09 19.29
N LEU A 82 2.80 20.79 19.71
CA LEU A 82 1.75 21.33 18.83
C LEU A 82 2.33 22.14 17.66
N PHE A 83 3.49 22.77 17.85
CA PHE A 83 4.22 23.51 16.83
C PHE A 83 4.52 22.69 15.58
N ILE A 84 4.95 21.42 15.72
CA ILE A 84 5.30 20.58 14.57
C ILE A 84 4.04 20.17 13.81
N TRP A 85 2.93 19.91 14.50
CA TRP A 85 1.64 19.65 13.88
C TRP A 85 1.13 20.85 13.08
N GLN A 86 1.29 22.08 13.60
CA GLN A 86 0.95 23.30 12.86
C GLN A 86 1.80 23.43 11.59
N LYS A 87 3.12 23.18 11.68
CA LYS A 87 4.02 23.22 10.51
C LYS A 87 3.69 22.13 9.49
N TYR A 88 3.34 20.92 9.94
CA TYR A 88 2.90 19.83 9.08
C TYR A 88 1.63 20.18 8.32
N LEU A 89 0.59 20.69 9.02
CA LEU A 89 -0.66 21.11 8.39
C LEU A 89 -0.43 22.26 7.41
N LEU A 90 0.37 23.26 7.80
CA LEU A 90 0.73 24.37 6.93
C LEU A 90 1.45 23.88 5.65
N ALA A 91 2.38 22.93 5.80
CA ALA A 91 3.07 22.32 4.67
C ALA A 91 2.11 21.55 3.75
N MET A 92 1.17 20.77 4.31
CA MET A 92 0.15 20.08 3.51
C MET A 92 -0.73 21.07 2.73
N PHE A 93 -1.24 22.11 3.39
CA PHE A 93 -2.05 23.14 2.73
C PHE A 93 -1.26 23.88 1.64
N GLY A 94 0.03 24.12 1.89
CA GLY A 94 0.97 24.65 0.91
C GLY A 94 1.14 23.77 -0.32
N MET A 95 1.34 22.45 -0.12
CA MET A 95 1.48 21.48 -1.21
C MET A 95 0.21 21.35 -2.05
N THR A 96 -0.97 21.51 -1.44
CA THR A 96 -2.25 21.51 -2.15
C THR A 96 -2.56 22.82 -2.89
N GLY A 97 -1.77 23.88 -2.68
CA GLY A 97 -1.98 25.18 -3.29
C GLY A 97 -3.13 26.01 -2.68
N TYR A 98 -3.76 25.54 -1.60
CA TYR A 98 -4.78 26.31 -0.87
C TYR A 98 -4.21 27.51 -0.13
N ILE A 99 -2.93 27.42 0.28
CA ILE A 99 -2.22 28.49 0.98
C ILE A 99 -0.90 28.75 0.25
N ASN A 100 -0.60 30.03 -0.02
CA ASN A 100 0.72 30.38 -0.49
C ASN A 100 1.68 30.41 0.70
N LEU A 101 2.57 29.42 0.82
CA LEU A 101 3.53 29.33 1.93
C LEU A 101 4.43 30.57 2.04
N SER A 102 4.63 31.31 0.94
CA SER A 102 5.44 32.53 0.94
C SER A 102 4.84 33.65 1.79
N THR A 103 3.53 33.67 2.03
CA THR A 103 2.87 34.69 2.86
C THR A 103 2.91 34.36 4.36
N PHE A 104 3.28 33.14 4.74
CA PHE A 104 3.26 32.65 6.14
C PHE A 104 4.64 32.29 6.68
N SER A 105 5.70 32.55 5.92
CA SER A 105 7.08 32.31 6.36
C SER A 105 7.75 33.64 6.75
N PRO A 106 7.55 34.16 7.97
CA PRO A 106 8.43 35.19 8.49
C PRO A 106 9.79 34.52 8.69
N GLU A 107 10.81 34.99 7.95
CA GLU A 107 12.22 34.58 8.01
C GLU A 107 12.44 33.06 8.05
N GLN A 108 13.01 32.51 6.97
CA GLN A 108 13.58 31.17 7.04
C GLN A 108 14.58 31.15 8.20
N ILE A 109 14.15 30.66 9.37
CA ILE A 109 15.06 30.16 10.40
C ILE A 109 15.74 29.00 9.68
N THR A 110 16.85 29.35 9.04
CA THR A 110 17.82 28.38 8.57
C THR A 110 18.23 27.69 9.86
N ILE A 111 17.63 26.54 10.12
CA ILE A 111 18.15 25.62 11.13
C ILE A 111 19.61 25.54 10.77
N PRO A 112 20.53 26.02 11.63
CA PRO A 112 21.93 25.99 11.30
C PRO A 112 22.19 24.56 10.89
N ARG A 113 22.63 24.38 9.65
CA ARG A 113 23.22 23.11 9.24
C ARG A 113 24.44 23.00 10.14
N LEU A 114 24.25 22.46 11.33
CA LEU A 114 25.26 21.63 11.94
C LEU A 114 25.61 20.69 10.80
N ASP A 115 26.84 20.79 10.34
CA ASP A 115 27.39 19.85 9.38
C ASP A 115 27.29 18.48 10.06
N ILE A 116 26.13 17.84 9.92
CA ILE A 116 25.95 16.44 10.24
C ILE A 116 26.83 15.79 9.19
N VAL A 117 28.08 15.54 9.56
CA VAL A 117 29.01 14.72 8.81
C VAL A 117 28.39 13.33 8.82
N TYR A 118 27.47 13.10 7.88
CA TYR A 118 26.93 11.78 7.65
C TYR A 118 28.12 10.88 7.37
N PRO A 119 28.27 9.76 8.10
CA PRO A 119 29.34 8.82 7.83
C PRO A 119 29.26 8.44 6.35
N LYS A 120 30.36 8.69 5.63
CA LYS A 120 30.43 8.39 4.20
C LYS A 120 30.17 6.93 3.93
N VAL A 121 30.45 6.04 4.89
CA VAL A 121 30.13 4.62 4.81
C VAL A 121 29.08 4.27 5.88
N VAL A 122 27.90 3.82 5.47
CA VAL A 122 26.89 3.22 6.37
C VAL A 122 26.67 1.79 5.93
N GLU A 123 26.77 0.83 6.86
CA GLU A 123 26.54 -0.60 6.58
C GLU A 123 27.44 -1.16 5.45
N GLY A 124 28.64 -0.60 5.27
CA GLY A 124 29.59 -1.00 4.21
C GLY A 124 29.34 -0.34 2.85
N PHE A 125 28.32 0.52 2.72
CA PHE A 125 28.04 1.30 1.52
C PHE A 125 28.62 2.70 1.60
N ASP A 126 29.50 3.06 0.66
CA ASP A 126 30.04 4.42 0.52
C ASP A 126 29.06 5.35 -0.21
N PHE A 127 28.44 6.28 0.51
CA PHE A 127 27.53 7.31 0.03
C PHE A 127 28.23 8.45 -0.73
N ALA A 128 29.57 8.56 -0.65
CA ALA A 128 30.31 9.47 -1.55
C ALA A 128 30.28 8.95 -2.99
N ILE A 129 30.17 7.64 -3.16
CA ILE A 129 29.75 6.99 -4.40
C ILE A 129 28.22 7.05 -4.39
N ARG A 130 27.65 8.18 -4.80
CA ARG A 130 26.20 8.27 -5.03
C ARG A 130 25.82 7.07 -5.87
N ASN A 131 24.95 6.20 -5.36
CA ASN A 131 24.58 4.99 -6.07
C ASN A 131 24.14 5.42 -7.48
N PRO A 132 24.84 5.03 -8.57
CA PRO A 132 24.55 5.53 -9.91
C PRO A 132 23.09 5.22 -10.33
N LEU A 133 22.45 4.28 -9.64
CA LEU A 133 21.04 3.95 -9.80
C LEU A 133 20.08 4.96 -9.16
N GLU A 134 20.47 5.71 -8.11
CA GLU A 134 19.59 6.69 -7.44
C GLU A 134 19.16 7.85 -8.35
N ALA A 135 20.02 8.27 -9.28
CA ALA A 135 19.67 9.29 -10.28
C ALA A 135 18.70 8.79 -11.35
N HIS A 136 18.51 7.46 -11.44
CA HIS A 136 17.73 6.77 -12.46
C HIS A 136 16.68 5.82 -11.86
N LEU A 137 16.36 5.94 -10.57
CA LEU A 137 15.27 5.17 -9.99
C LEU A 137 13.96 5.61 -10.64
N ASP A 138 13.43 4.73 -11.50
CA ASP A 138 12.22 5.05 -12.24
C ASP A 138 11.04 5.26 -11.29
N ASN A 139 10.40 6.41 -11.48
CA ASN A 139 9.18 6.76 -10.81
C ASN A 139 8.03 5.92 -11.40
N THR A 140 7.50 5.01 -10.60
CA THR A 140 6.41 4.11 -11.00
C THR A 140 5.02 4.70 -10.80
N SER A 141 4.91 5.99 -10.46
CA SER A 141 3.60 6.65 -10.35
C SER A 141 2.95 6.79 -11.73
N LEU A 142 1.63 6.64 -11.81
CA LEU A 142 0.91 6.88 -13.07
C LEU A 142 1.07 8.32 -13.56
N TYR A 143 1.28 9.26 -12.64
CA TYR A 143 1.57 10.66 -13.00
C TYR A 143 2.80 10.78 -13.90
N ASP A 144 3.86 10.03 -13.61
CA ASP A 144 5.08 10.04 -14.42
C ASP A 144 4.85 9.47 -15.81
N VAL A 145 4.05 8.40 -15.90
CA VAL A 145 3.65 7.79 -17.18
C VAL A 145 2.86 8.78 -18.03
N LEU A 146 1.86 9.44 -17.44
CA LEU A 146 1.07 10.45 -18.15
C LEU A 146 1.93 11.65 -18.57
N ASN A 147 2.93 12.00 -17.76
CA ASN A 147 3.87 13.07 -18.08
C ASN A 147 4.83 12.67 -19.21
N ALA A 148 5.30 11.43 -19.24
CA ALA A 148 6.20 10.92 -20.27
C ALA A 148 5.53 10.82 -21.65
N ILE A 149 4.20 10.67 -21.69
CA ILE A 149 3.39 10.62 -22.92
C ILE A 149 2.82 12.02 -23.26
N ASP A 150 3.17 13.05 -22.47
CA ASP A 150 2.72 14.44 -22.63
C ASP A 150 1.18 14.59 -22.69
N ILE A 151 0.48 13.87 -21.82
CA ILE A 151 -0.99 13.88 -21.79
C ILE A 151 -1.50 15.17 -21.11
N PRO A 152 -2.37 15.97 -21.78
CA PRO A 152 -2.99 17.14 -21.17
C PRO A 152 -3.94 16.73 -20.03
N ASN A 153 -4.16 17.62 -19.06
CA ASN A 153 -5.06 17.39 -17.91
C ASN A 153 -4.77 16.10 -17.13
N LYS A 154 -3.51 15.65 -17.08
CA LYS A 154 -3.06 14.44 -16.37
C LYS A 154 -3.55 14.34 -14.92
N ARG A 155 -3.69 15.45 -14.19
CA ARG A 155 -4.21 15.47 -12.81
C ARG A 155 -5.67 15.03 -12.74
N ASP A 156 -6.52 15.55 -13.63
CA ASP A 156 -7.95 15.22 -13.67
C ASP A 156 -8.15 13.77 -14.09
N ILE A 157 -7.34 13.28 -15.02
CA ILE A 157 -7.33 11.87 -15.44
C ILE A 157 -6.96 10.96 -14.27
N LEU A 158 -5.97 11.31 -13.45
CA LEU A 158 -5.61 10.52 -12.27
C LEU A 158 -6.75 10.49 -11.25
N ILE A 159 -7.39 11.63 -10.99
CA ILE A 159 -8.52 11.69 -10.05
C ILE A 159 -9.70 10.85 -10.58
N ALA A 160 -10.05 10.99 -11.86
CA ALA A 160 -11.10 10.19 -12.49
C ALA A 160 -10.78 8.69 -12.45
N GLY A 161 -9.54 8.31 -12.81
CA GLY A 161 -9.07 6.93 -12.76
C GLY A 161 -9.08 6.35 -11.34
N PHE A 162 -8.70 7.14 -10.35
CA PHE A 162 -8.76 6.77 -8.93
C PHE A 162 -10.20 6.50 -8.48
N ILE A 163 -11.13 7.41 -8.80
CA ILE A 163 -12.55 7.26 -8.48
C ILE A 163 -13.13 6.00 -9.16
N ILE A 164 -12.86 5.81 -10.46
CA ILE A 164 -13.30 4.62 -11.21
C ILE A 164 -12.77 3.34 -10.55
N THR A 165 -11.49 3.34 -10.15
CA THR A 165 -10.84 2.20 -9.51
C THR A 165 -11.48 1.89 -8.15
N ILE A 166 -11.74 2.90 -7.31
CA ILE A 166 -12.45 2.73 -6.04
C ILE A 166 -13.86 2.19 -6.27
N VAL A 167 -14.62 2.76 -7.21
CA VAL A 167 -15.97 2.30 -7.54
C VAL A 167 -15.95 0.84 -8.01
N PHE A 168 -15.00 0.46 -8.87
CA PHE A 168 -14.80 -0.91 -9.28
C PHE A 168 -14.56 -1.84 -8.08
N PHE A 169 -13.65 -1.47 -7.18
CA PHE A 169 -13.36 -2.24 -5.97
C PHE A 169 -14.55 -2.35 -5.01
N LEU A 170 -15.32 -1.28 -4.86
CA LEU A 170 -16.55 -1.27 -4.06
C LEU A 170 -17.60 -2.22 -4.63
N LEU A 171 -17.88 -2.12 -5.93
CA LEU A 171 -18.85 -2.99 -6.61
C LEU A 171 -18.39 -4.45 -6.57
N PHE A 172 -17.10 -4.70 -6.76
CA PHE A 172 -16.53 -6.05 -6.67
C PHE A 172 -16.64 -6.61 -5.25
N SER A 173 -16.35 -5.80 -4.22
CA SER A 173 -16.52 -6.19 -2.82
C SER A 173 -17.97 -6.51 -2.50
N LEU A 174 -18.91 -5.64 -2.89
CA LEU A 174 -20.33 -5.88 -2.67
C LEU A 174 -20.79 -7.18 -3.32
N LYS A 175 -20.29 -7.50 -4.51
CA LYS A 175 -20.68 -8.72 -5.23
C LYS A 175 -20.14 -10.01 -4.60
N TYR A 176 -18.88 -10.01 -4.14
CA TYR A 176 -18.19 -11.24 -3.75
C TYR A 176 -17.89 -11.35 -2.24
N LEU A 177 -17.55 -10.24 -1.56
CA LEU A 177 -17.21 -10.21 -0.12
C LEU A 177 -18.44 -10.16 0.81
N LEU A 178 -19.61 -9.74 0.32
CA LEU A 178 -20.84 -9.89 1.12
C LEU A 178 -21.26 -11.36 1.24
N LYS A 179 -20.95 -12.15 0.21
CA LYS A 179 -21.26 -13.58 0.16
C LYS A 179 -20.24 -14.37 0.97
N ASN A 180 -18.97 -14.14 0.68
CA ASN A 180 -17.86 -14.78 1.35
C ASN A 180 -17.40 -13.99 2.55
N ARG A 181 -17.67 -14.53 3.74
CA ARG A 181 -17.34 -13.87 5.01
C ARG A 181 -15.90 -14.15 5.46
N ASP A 182 -15.04 -14.72 4.64
CA ASP A 182 -13.67 -14.99 5.06
C ASP A 182 -12.90 -13.68 5.34
N LEU A 183 -12.42 -13.57 6.58
CA LEU A 183 -11.59 -12.45 7.05
C LEU A 183 -10.29 -12.38 6.25
N LYS A 184 -9.79 -13.54 5.85
CA LYS A 184 -8.52 -13.68 5.14
C LYS A 184 -8.56 -13.01 3.77
N SER A 185 -9.60 -13.31 3.01
CA SER A 185 -9.86 -12.73 1.69
C SER A 185 -10.24 -11.26 1.78
N THR A 186 -10.95 -10.85 2.84
CA THR A 186 -11.28 -9.44 3.13
C THR A 186 -10.02 -8.61 3.36
N PHE A 187 -9.06 -9.12 4.15
CA PHE A 187 -7.79 -8.45 4.41
C PHE A 187 -6.93 -8.32 3.16
N LEU A 188 -6.78 -9.41 2.39
CA LEU A 188 -6.06 -9.40 1.12
C LEU A 188 -6.60 -8.30 0.19
N PHE A 189 -7.92 -8.22 0.06
CA PHE A 189 -8.57 -7.24 -0.80
C PHE A 189 -8.39 -5.81 -0.29
N GLY A 190 -8.44 -5.60 1.03
CA GLY A 190 -8.16 -4.29 1.64
C GLY A 190 -6.75 -3.80 1.35
N VAL A 191 -5.75 -4.67 1.49
CA VAL A 191 -4.35 -4.36 1.13
C VAL A 191 -4.25 -4.05 -0.37
N LEU A 192 -4.90 -4.84 -1.22
CA LEU A 192 -4.87 -4.66 -2.67
C LEU A 192 -5.44 -3.30 -3.10
N ILE A 193 -6.58 -2.89 -2.54
CA ILE A 193 -7.16 -1.56 -2.79
C ILE A 193 -6.15 -0.47 -2.48
N CYS A 194 -5.51 -0.53 -1.31
CA CYS A 194 -4.55 0.48 -0.88
C CYS A 194 -3.39 0.59 -1.86
N LEU A 195 -2.74 -0.54 -2.16
CA LEU A 195 -1.54 -0.54 -3.00
C LEU A 195 -1.82 -0.10 -4.44
N ILE A 196 -2.99 -0.42 -5.00
CA ILE A 196 -3.37 0.04 -6.34
C ILE A 196 -3.72 1.52 -6.33
N CYS A 197 -4.43 1.97 -5.30
CA CYS A 197 -4.77 3.38 -5.13
C CYS A 197 -3.52 4.28 -5.03
N GLU A 198 -2.41 3.77 -4.47
CA GLU A 198 -1.17 4.54 -4.38
C GLU A 198 -0.56 4.90 -5.74
N PHE A 199 -0.80 4.13 -6.80
CA PHE A 199 -0.31 4.47 -8.14
C PHE A 199 -0.91 5.78 -8.68
N PHE A 200 -2.07 6.20 -8.16
CA PHE A 200 -2.77 7.42 -8.56
C PHE A 200 -2.28 8.67 -7.81
N ILE A 201 -1.48 8.51 -6.75
CA ILE A 201 -0.94 9.64 -6.01
C ILE A 201 0.12 10.32 -6.88
N PRO A 202 0.02 11.64 -7.15
CA PRO A 202 0.94 12.36 -8.04
C PRO A 202 2.26 12.71 -7.32
N VAL A 203 2.88 11.71 -6.69
CA VAL A 203 4.15 11.80 -5.97
C VAL A 203 5.05 10.66 -6.45
N GLY A 204 6.36 10.91 -6.49
CA GLY A 204 7.35 9.92 -6.91
C GLY A 204 7.22 8.60 -6.14
N ARG A 205 6.91 7.52 -6.86
CA ARG A 205 6.80 6.15 -6.32
C ARG A 205 8.02 5.36 -6.76
N TYR A 206 9.04 5.32 -5.90
CA TYR A 206 10.29 4.64 -6.19
C TYR A 206 10.22 3.14 -5.86
N SER A 207 11.18 2.36 -6.37
CA SER A 207 11.17 0.88 -6.31
C SER A 207 11.07 0.29 -4.90
N TYR A 208 11.49 1.01 -3.85
CA TYR A 208 11.32 0.53 -2.47
C TYR A 208 9.86 0.44 -2.01
N TYR A 209 8.92 1.10 -2.69
CA TYR A 209 7.49 0.90 -2.48
C TYR A 209 7.05 -0.53 -2.79
N ASP A 210 7.75 -1.23 -3.68
CA ASP A 210 7.34 -2.55 -4.16
C ASP A 210 7.56 -3.65 -3.12
N VAL A 211 8.34 -3.39 -2.07
CA VAL A 211 8.43 -4.26 -0.88
C VAL A 211 7.03 -4.50 -0.29
N GLN A 212 6.10 -3.55 -0.44
CA GLN A 212 4.73 -3.70 0.06
C GLN A 212 3.92 -4.75 -0.72
N MET A 213 4.31 -5.08 -1.96
CA MET A 213 3.68 -6.13 -2.76
C MET A 213 4.03 -7.54 -2.27
N LEU A 214 5.05 -7.69 -1.40
CA LEU A 214 5.37 -8.98 -0.78
C LEU A 214 4.22 -9.49 0.09
N LEU A 215 3.55 -8.60 0.82
CA LEU A 215 2.47 -8.99 1.72
C LEU A 215 1.29 -9.67 1.00
N PRO A 216 0.63 -9.05 -0.01
CA PRO A 216 -0.47 -9.72 -0.71
C PRO A 216 -0.01 -10.98 -1.45
N LEU A 217 1.24 -11.04 -1.93
CA LEU A 217 1.80 -12.26 -2.52
C LEU A 217 1.91 -13.39 -1.49
N LEU A 218 2.44 -13.11 -0.29
CA LEU A 218 2.53 -14.09 0.80
C LEU A 218 1.14 -14.58 1.24
N ILE A 219 0.16 -13.67 1.29
CA ILE A 219 -1.21 -14.01 1.62
C ILE A 219 -1.80 -14.95 0.55
N LEU A 220 -1.60 -14.65 -0.74
CA LEU A 220 -2.03 -15.52 -1.84
C LEU A 220 -1.40 -16.91 -1.76
N ILE A 221 -0.09 -16.99 -1.50
CA ILE A 221 0.63 -18.27 -1.35
C ILE A 221 0.11 -19.07 -0.15
N ASN A 222 -0.24 -18.41 0.95
CA ASN A 222 -0.77 -19.06 2.15
C ASN A 222 -2.22 -19.54 1.97
N GLN A 223 -3.02 -18.83 1.18
CA GLN A 223 -4.45 -19.15 0.97
C GLN A 223 -4.69 -20.12 -0.19
N ALA A 224 -3.90 -20.02 -1.26
CA ALA A 224 -4.04 -20.88 -2.43
C ALA A 224 -3.03 -22.04 -2.41
N SER A 225 -3.38 -23.17 -3.03
CA SER A 225 -2.40 -24.23 -3.21
C SER A 225 -1.29 -23.77 -4.16
N VAL A 226 -0.04 -23.87 -3.72
CA VAL A 226 1.15 -23.45 -4.48
C VAL A 226 1.14 -24.07 -5.89
N MET A 227 0.76 -25.35 -6.00
CA MET A 227 0.65 -26.04 -7.30
C MET A 227 -0.36 -25.38 -8.24
N LYS A 228 -1.48 -24.87 -7.73
CA LYS A 228 -2.49 -24.19 -8.53
C LYS A 228 -2.03 -22.80 -8.97
N LEU A 229 -1.31 -22.08 -8.11
CA LEU A 229 -0.72 -20.79 -8.45
C LEU A 229 0.35 -20.93 -9.55
N ILE A 230 1.23 -21.92 -9.42
CA ILE A 230 2.30 -22.21 -10.40
C ILE A 230 1.72 -22.71 -11.73
N SER A 231 0.68 -23.54 -11.69
CA SER A 231 0.01 -24.04 -12.90
C SER A 231 -0.77 -22.94 -13.66
N SER A 232 -1.00 -21.78 -13.06
CA SER A 232 -1.75 -20.70 -13.71
C SER A 232 -0.91 -20.05 -14.80
N ARG A 233 -1.52 -19.81 -15.97
CA ARG A 233 -0.87 -19.00 -17.05
C ARG A 233 -0.46 -17.61 -16.57
N LEU A 234 -1.08 -17.11 -15.50
CA LEU A 234 -0.75 -15.82 -14.91
C LEU A 234 0.66 -15.79 -14.29
N ILE A 235 1.21 -16.95 -13.88
CA ILE A 235 2.54 -17.04 -13.26
C ILE A 235 3.65 -16.43 -14.14
N ILE A 236 3.47 -16.43 -15.46
CA ILE A 236 4.40 -15.85 -16.42
C ILE A 236 4.61 -14.35 -16.13
N PHE A 237 3.54 -13.62 -15.78
CA PHE A 237 3.67 -12.20 -15.42
C PHE A 237 4.48 -12.01 -14.14
N LEU A 238 4.30 -12.87 -13.13
CA LEU A 238 5.10 -12.82 -11.90
C LEU A 238 6.57 -13.11 -12.18
N LEU A 239 6.87 -14.19 -12.91
CA LEU A 239 8.23 -14.61 -13.22
C LEU A 239 8.96 -13.56 -14.07
N SER A 240 8.31 -13.04 -15.11
CA SER A 240 8.86 -11.96 -15.93
C SER A 240 9.08 -10.69 -15.10
N GLY A 241 8.13 -10.34 -14.24
CA GLY A 241 8.27 -9.21 -13.32
C GLY A 241 9.47 -9.37 -12.38
N MET A 242 9.59 -10.52 -11.73
CA MET A 242 10.73 -10.82 -10.84
C MET A 242 12.06 -10.82 -11.58
N LEU A 243 12.13 -11.43 -12.77
CA LEU A 243 13.34 -11.45 -13.61
C LEU A 243 13.81 -10.02 -13.92
N LEU A 244 12.89 -9.16 -14.37
CA LEU A 244 13.19 -7.76 -14.67
C LEU A 244 13.66 -6.98 -13.43
N GLY A 245 13.08 -7.28 -12.26
CA GLY A 245 13.38 -6.63 -10.99
C GLY A 245 14.65 -7.12 -10.28
N MET A 246 15.09 -8.36 -10.49
CA MET A 246 16.25 -8.93 -9.78
C MET A 246 17.61 -8.58 -10.39
N GLY A 247 17.68 -8.23 -11.67
CA GLY A 247 18.98 -7.96 -12.28
C GLY A 247 18.96 -7.25 -13.63
N CYS A 248 17.89 -7.39 -14.42
CA CYS A 248 17.85 -6.75 -15.73
C CYS A 248 17.84 -5.22 -15.64
N PHE A 249 17.37 -4.65 -14.52
CA PHE A 249 17.40 -3.21 -14.30
C PHE A 249 18.80 -2.60 -14.25
N ALA A 250 19.83 -3.40 -13.92
CA ALA A 250 21.21 -2.96 -13.96
C ALA A 250 21.66 -2.64 -15.41
N TRP A 251 20.96 -3.19 -16.41
CA TRP A 251 21.26 -2.99 -17.83
C TRP A 251 20.34 -1.96 -18.49
N VAL A 252 19.06 -1.93 -18.08
CA VAL A 252 18.07 -0.95 -18.55
C VAL A 252 17.27 -0.46 -17.35
N PRO A 253 17.45 0.79 -16.89
CA PRO A 253 16.77 1.32 -15.70
C PRO A 253 15.25 1.10 -15.72
N ARG A 254 14.63 1.35 -16.90
CA ARG A 254 13.17 1.19 -17.15
C ARG A 254 12.61 -0.20 -16.91
N PHE A 255 13.45 -1.22 -16.73
CA PHE A 255 12.96 -2.55 -16.36
C PHE A 255 12.41 -2.63 -14.94
N LEU A 256 12.83 -1.76 -14.01
CA LEU A 256 12.18 -1.67 -12.69
C LEU A 256 10.72 -1.26 -12.85
N PHE A 257 10.45 -0.27 -13.71
CA PHE A 257 9.10 0.15 -14.01
C PHE A 257 8.23 -1.03 -14.49
N PHE A 258 8.66 -1.74 -15.53
CA PHE A 258 7.89 -2.88 -16.04
C PHE A 258 7.74 -4.01 -15.02
N SER A 259 8.79 -4.28 -14.22
CA SER A 259 8.75 -5.25 -13.14
C SER A 259 7.59 -4.99 -12.19
N THR A 260 7.49 -3.76 -11.68
CA THR A 260 6.45 -3.32 -10.75
C THR A 260 5.04 -3.55 -11.30
N TYR A 261 4.78 -3.13 -12.55
CA TYR A 261 3.45 -3.29 -13.14
C TYR A 261 3.09 -4.75 -13.40
N LEU A 262 4.05 -5.58 -13.81
CA LEU A 262 3.83 -7.02 -14.04
C LEU A 262 3.51 -7.77 -12.74
N ILE A 263 4.26 -7.49 -11.67
CA ILE A 263 4.01 -8.08 -10.34
C ILE A 263 2.65 -7.62 -9.83
N THR A 264 2.35 -6.32 -9.92
CA THR A 264 1.07 -5.75 -9.49
C THR A 264 -0.10 -6.37 -10.26
N PHE A 265 0.04 -6.51 -11.58
CA PHE A 265 -0.96 -7.15 -12.43
C PHE A 265 -1.22 -8.60 -12.03
N TYR A 266 -0.16 -9.37 -11.78
CA TYR A 266 -0.29 -10.75 -11.30
C TYR A 266 -1.03 -10.82 -9.96
N VAL A 267 -0.61 -10.02 -8.97
CA VAL A 267 -1.20 -10.01 -7.62
C VAL A 267 -2.67 -9.60 -7.69
N PHE A 268 -2.98 -8.56 -8.45
CA PHE A 268 -4.35 -8.08 -8.66
C PHE A 268 -5.24 -9.16 -9.30
N THR A 269 -4.84 -9.68 -10.45
CA THR A 269 -5.65 -10.67 -11.18
C THR A 269 -5.83 -11.97 -10.40
N SER A 270 -4.77 -12.45 -9.75
CA SER A 270 -4.82 -13.65 -8.89
C SER A 270 -5.76 -13.46 -7.71
N SER A 271 -5.73 -12.29 -7.06
CA SER A 271 -6.63 -11.96 -5.94
C SER A 271 -8.10 -11.93 -6.38
N LEU A 272 -8.41 -11.35 -7.54
CA LEU A 272 -9.77 -11.35 -8.08
C LEU A 272 -10.26 -12.76 -8.43
N VAL A 273 -9.41 -13.58 -9.03
CA VAL A 273 -9.74 -14.98 -9.38
C VAL A 273 -9.99 -15.79 -8.13
N PHE A 274 -9.17 -15.61 -7.10
CA PHE A 274 -9.28 -16.31 -5.83
C PHE A 274 -10.64 -16.01 -5.15
N LEU A 275 -10.97 -14.73 -4.98
CA LEU A 275 -12.26 -14.29 -4.41
C LEU A 275 -13.48 -14.86 -5.17
N LYS A 276 -13.40 -14.87 -6.50
CA LYS A 276 -14.48 -15.40 -7.34
C LYS A 276 -14.67 -16.91 -7.16
N GLN A 277 -13.58 -17.66 -6.93
CA GLN A 277 -13.63 -19.10 -6.74
C GLN A 277 -14.24 -19.46 -5.38
N GLU A 278 -13.85 -18.78 -4.32
CA GLU A 278 -14.40 -19.01 -2.98
C GLU A 278 -15.91 -18.72 -2.94
N ALA A 279 -16.36 -17.60 -3.51
CA ALA A 279 -17.78 -17.25 -3.56
C ALA A 279 -18.62 -18.29 -4.33
N LYS A 280 -18.05 -18.96 -5.35
CA LYS A 280 -18.73 -20.06 -6.06
C LYS A 280 -18.86 -21.32 -5.20
N PHE A 281 -17.82 -21.66 -4.43
CA PHE A 281 -17.81 -22.84 -3.59
C PHE A 281 -18.89 -22.77 -2.50
N GLU A 282 -19.00 -21.63 -1.81
CA GLU A 282 -20.04 -21.40 -0.78
C GLU A 282 -21.47 -21.51 -1.34
N THR A 283 -21.69 -21.04 -2.58
CA THR A 283 -23.01 -21.12 -3.21
C THR A 283 -23.44 -22.57 -3.41
N LYS A 284 -22.49 -23.42 -3.81
CA LYS A 284 -22.76 -24.83 -4.08
C LYS A 284 -22.97 -25.62 -2.80
N SER A 285 -22.20 -25.34 -1.75
CA SER A 285 -22.41 -25.97 -0.44
C SER A 285 -23.75 -25.59 0.19
N SER A 286 -24.19 -24.33 0.06
CA SER A 286 -25.50 -23.92 0.58
C SER A 286 -26.68 -24.54 -0.17
N GLN A 287 -26.52 -24.88 -1.45
CA GLN A 287 -27.56 -25.57 -2.23
C GLN A 287 -27.67 -27.04 -1.86
N LEU A 288 -26.54 -27.70 -1.55
CA LEU A 288 -26.53 -29.09 -1.12
C LEU A 288 -27.14 -29.27 0.28
N SER A 289 -26.88 -28.36 1.23
CA SER A 289 -27.41 -28.47 2.59
C SER A 289 -28.92 -28.18 2.73
N VAL A 290 -29.60 -27.72 1.68
CA VAL A 290 -31.05 -27.47 1.67
C VAL A 290 -31.80 -28.62 0.96
N ALA A 291 -31.06 -29.52 0.30
CA ALA A 291 -31.61 -30.67 -0.39
C ALA A 291 -31.66 -31.93 0.49
N ASP A 292 -31.06 -31.89 1.68
CA ASP A 292 -31.11 -32.92 2.73
C ASP A 292 -32.09 -32.51 3.85
#